data_AF-A0A959CCA6-F1
#
_entry.id   AF-A0A959CCA6-F1
#
_cell.length_a   1.000
_cell.length_b   1.000
_cell.length_c   1.000
_cell.angle_alpha   90.00
_cell.angle_beta   90.00
_cell.angle_gamma   90.00
#
_symmetry.space_group_name_H-M   'P 1'
#
loop_
_entity.id
_entity.type
_entity.pdbx_description
1 polymer ?
#
loop_
_entity_poly.entity_id
_entity_poly.type
_entity_poly.pdbx_seq_one_letter_code
_entity_poly.pdbx_strand_id
1 'polypeptide(L)'
;QHFFDMDDSDNSDEIIGGLIKSPVELALQSISFFDLPIPDPMTETQAFFQFYNRGVAQRMFAQANMPLFYPFDVAGYPAYYQAPDFNRQWFNASTIVARYKLPAMLLSGKLTIGGSANQPLGVQLNIADWIKSSGVVSDATDPYVLVQDLLQYMLPESPDSDRFNYFYITVFLDNLPPADWTYEWQNYLDTGDATEVTLALERLINSIMYSAEYQLF
;
A
#
# COMPACT_ATOMS: atom_id res chain seq x y z
N GLN A 1 -28.14 -18.70 -0.63
CA GLN A 1 -27.56 -19.41 -1.79
C GLN A 1 -26.11 -18.98 -1.87
N HIS A 2 -25.21 -19.96 -1.82
CA HIS A 2 -23.75 -19.96 -2.00
C HIS A 2 -22.98 -18.71 -1.51
N PHE A 3 -22.61 -18.75 -0.23
CA PHE A 3 -21.75 -17.77 0.45
C PHE A 3 -20.26 -18.13 0.39
N PHE A 4 -19.97 -19.33 -0.11
CA PHE A 4 -18.63 -19.86 -0.36
C PHE A 4 -18.72 -20.42 -1.77
N ASP A 5 -18.13 -19.71 -2.71
CA ASP A 5 -17.71 -20.37 -3.92
C ASP A 5 -16.47 -21.21 -3.60
N MET A 6 -16.38 -22.37 -4.23
CA MET A 6 -15.24 -23.26 -4.03
C MET A 6 -14.20 -22.89 -5.06
N ASP A 7 -13.06 -22.35 -4.63
CA ASP A 7 -11.85 -22.10 -5.45
C ASP A 7 -11.68 -23.14 -6.57
N ASP A 8 -12.30 -22.87 -7.72
CA ASP A 8 -12.33 -23.73 -8.89
C ASP A 8 -11.63 -23.07 -10.09
N SER A 9 -11.76 -23.64 -11.29
CA SER A 9 -11.05 -23.14 -12.46
C SER A 9 -11.73 -21.94 -13.15
N ASP A 10 -12.92 -21.56 -12.70
CA ASP A 10 -13.67 -20.40 -13.17
C ASP A 10 -13.44 -19.21 -12.24
N ASN A 11 -12.42 -18.40 -12.52
CA ASN A 11 -12.14 -17.22 -11.71
C ASN A 11 -13.26 -16.14 -11.77
N SER A 12 -14.37 -16.36 -12.47
CA SER A 12 -15.42 -15.37 -12.67
C SER A 12 -16.59 -15.42 -11.67
N ASP A 13 -16.72 -16.48 -10.86
CA ASP A 13 -17.72 -16.62 -9.81
C ASP A 13 -17.15 -16.61 -8.37
N GLU A 14 -15.83 -16.65 -8.22
CA GLU A 14 -15.15 -16.52 -6.93
C GLU A 14 -15.41 -15.18 -6.21
N ILE A 15 -15.76 -15.25 -4.92
CA ILE A 15 -15.94 -14.05 -4.07
C ILE A 15 -14.59 -13.65 -3.48
N ILE A 16 -13.75 -13.03 -4.31
CA ILE A 16 -12.48 -12.41 -3.93
C ILE A 16 -12.68 -10.89 -3.80
N GLY A 17 -11.97 -10.20 -2.91
CA GLY A 17 -12.17 -8.74 -2.74
C GLY A 17 -13.43 -8.34 -1.97
N GLY A 18 -14.19 -9.27 -1.38
CA GLY A 18 -15.51 -8.96 -0.80
C GLY A 18 -15.49 -8.20 0.53
N LEU A 19 -14.35 -8.13 1.21
CA LEU A 19 -14.20 -7.54 2.55
C LEU A 19 -13.23 -6.37 2.54
N ILE A 20 -13.63 -5.24 3.14
CA ILE A 20 -12.73 -4.10 3.35
C ILE A 20 -11.74 -4.42 4.46
N LYS A 21 -10.44 -4.29 4.17
CA LYS A 21 -9.35 -4.42 5.15
C LYS A 21 -9.59 -3.48 6.33
N SER A 22 -9.43 -3.98 7.55
CA SER A 22 -9.41 -3.09 8.70
C SER A 22 -8.18 -2.16 8.63
N PRO A 23 -8.16 -1.03 9.35
CA PRO A 23 -6.96 -0.21 9.45
C PRO A 23 -5.71 -0.96 9.90
N VAL A 24 -5.87 -2.00 10.73
CA VAL A 24 -4.76 -2.84 11.20
C VAL A 24 -4.23 -3.69 10.06
N GLU A 25 -5.07 -4.46 9.38
CA GLU A 25 -4.63 -5.27 8.24
C GLU A 25 -4.06 -4.41 7.12
N LEU A 26 -4.72 -3.31 6.75
CA LEU A 26 -4.24 -2.43 5.69
C LEU A 26 -2.82 -1.93 5.98
N ALA A 27 -2.55 -1.42 7.18
CA ALA A 27 -1.24 -0.86 7.47
C ALA A 27 -0.18 -1.95 7.71
N LEU A 28 -0.48 -2.97 8.53
CA LEU A 28 0.50 -3.99 8.88
C LEU A 28 0.86 -4.89 7.70
N GLN A 29 -0.11 -5.21 6.83
CA GLN A 29 0.17 -5.94 5.59
C GLN A 29 1.08 -5.12 4.69
N SER A 30 0.83 -3.82 4.50
CA SER A 30 1.74 -2.95 3.73
C SER A 30 3.13 -2.89 4.36
N ILE A 31 3.22 -2.73 5.68
CA ILE A 31 4.51 -2.65 6.39
C ILE A 31 5.31 -3.94 6.24
N SER A 32 4.64 -5.09 6.37
CA SER A 32 5.27 -6.40 6.22
C SER A 32 5.63 -6.71 4.77
N PHE A 33 4.77 -6.35 3.81
CA PHE A 33 5.00 -6.61 2.39
C PHE A 33 6.23 -5.88 1.88
N PHE A 34 6.37 -4.60 2.25
CA PHE A 34 7.51 -3.78 1.86
C PHE A 34 8.76 -3.99 2.72
N ASP A 35 8.72 -4.92 3.67
CA ASP A 35 9.81 -5.19 4.64
C ASP A 35 10.44 -3.89 5.17
N LEU A 36 9.60 -2.97 5.64
CA LEU A 36 10.05 -1.63 6.04
C LEU A 36 11.14 -1.74 7.11
N PRO A 37 12.26 -0.99 6.99
CA PRO A 37 13.35 -1.05 7.95
C PRO A 37 12.92 -0.37 9.25
N ILE A 38 12.33 -1.14 10.15
CA ILE A 38 11.81 -0.65 11.43
C ILE A 38 13.00 -0.19 12.29
N PRO A 39 13.02 1.06 12.80
CA PRO A 39 14.12 1.56 13.63
C PRO A 39 14.33 0.70 14.87
N ASP A 40 15.57 0.55 15.34
CA ASP A 40 15.84 -0.21 16.56
C ASP A 40 15.40 0.58 17.81
N PRO A 41 14.61 0.00 18.74
CA PRO A 41 14.10 0.73 19.89
C PRO A 41 15.17 1.16 20.90
N MET A 42 16.32 0.47 20.95
CA MET A 42 17.42 0.72 21.88
C MET A 42 18.41 1.74 21.32
N THR A 43 18.69 1.70 20.01
CA THR A 43 19.67 2.61 19.38
C THR A 43 19.02 3.80 18.67
N GLU A 44 17.77 3.68 18.23
CA GLU A 44 17.04 4.69 17.45
C GLU A 44 15.70 5.05 18.11
N THR A 45 15.68 5.14 19.44
CA THR A 45 14.45 5.31 20.25
C THR A 45 13.54 6.43 19.77
N GLN A 46 14.09 7.56 19.30
CA GLN A 46 13.28 8.65 18.78
C GLN A 46 12.57 8.27 17.47
N ALA A 47 13.27 7.68 16.50
CA ALA A 47 12.68 7.26 15.24
C ALA A 47 11.68 6.12 15.43
N PHE A 48 11.99 5.17 16.32
CA PHE A 48 11.07 4.11 16.74
C PHE A 48 9.77 4.69 17.32
N PHE A 49 9.88 5.66 18.23
CA PHE A 49 8.72 6.32 18.81
C PHE A 49 7.91 7.09 17.75
N GLN A 50 8.57 7.80 16.83
CA GLN A 50 7.87 8.49 15.73
C GLN A 50 7.10 7.49 14.87
N PHE A 51 7.72 6.37 14.50
CA PHE A 51 7.11 5.39 13.63
C PHE A 51 5.91 4.70 14.29
N TYR A 52 6.13 4.04 15.43
CA TYR A 52 5.08 3.25 16.07
C TYR A 52 4.00 4.10 16.75
N ASN A 53 4.38 5.13 17.50
CA ASN A 53 3.39 5.93 18.21
C ASN A 53 2.70 6.93 17.28
N ARG A 54 3.48 7.75 16.57
CA ARG A 54 2.87 8.82 15.76
C ARG A 54 2.37 8.30 14.42
N GLY A 55 3.17 7.51 13.71
CA GLY A 55 2.79 6.90 12.43
C GLY A 55 1.70 5.85 12.59
N VAL A 56 2.06 4.69 13.13
CA VAL A 56 1.19 3.50 13.18
C VAL A 56 -0.03 3.74 14.08
N ALA A 57 0.17 3.95 15.39
CA ALA A 57 -0.94 4.03 16.33
C ALA A 57 -1.86 5.24 16.09
N GLN A 58 -1.29 6.43 15.86
CA GLN A 58 -2.10 7.63 15.72
C GLN A 58 -2.56 7.93 14.27
N ARG A 59 -1.70 7.80 13.24
CA ARG A 59 -2.09 8.14 11.87
C ARG A 59 -2.75 6.99 11.14
N MET A 60 -2.16 5.79 11.17
CA MET A 60 -2.68 4.65 10.40
C MET A 60 -3.92 4.03 11.08
N PHE A 61 -3.93 3.92 12.40
CA PHE A 61 -5.03 3.27 13.13
C PHE A 61 -6.08 4.26 13.65
N ALA A 62 -5.70 5.19 14.54
CA ALA A 62 -6.68 6.05 15.20
C ALA A 62 -7.44 6.97 14.23
N GLN A 63 -6.77 7.58 13.24
CA GLN A 63 -7.46 8.42 12.24
C GLN A 63 -8.29 7.63 11.22
N ALA A 64 -8.04 6.32 11.09
CA ALA A 64 -8.91 5.43 10.33
C ALA A 64 -10.01 4.81 11.22
N ASN A 65 -10.30 5.41 12.37
CA ASN A 65 -11.35 5.05 13.32
C ASN A 65 -11.16 3.69 14.01
N MET A 66 -9.91 3.24 14.15
CA MET A 66 -9.55 2.03 14.92
C MET A 66 -8.42 2.29 15.91
N PRO A 67 -8.57 3.20 16.89
CA PRO A 67 -7.55 3.39 17.94
C PRO A 67 -7.38 2.10 18.74
N LEU A 68 -6.17 1.52 18.75
CA LEU A 68 -5.90 0.23 19.41
C LEU A 68 -6.27 0.26 20.90
N PHE A 69 -6.91 -0.81 21.36
CA PHE A 69 -7.35 -1.00 22.75
C PHE A 69 -8.27 0.10 23.30
N TYR A 70 -8.87 0.90 22.42
CA TYR A 70 -9.76 1.99 22.79
C TYR A 70 -11.01 2.04 21.89
N PRO A 71 -11.82 0.96 21.86
CA PRO A 71 -13.08 0.99 21.13
C PRO A 71 -14.06 2.02 21.73
N PHE A 72 -14.94 2.57 20.89
CA PHE A 72 -15.90 3.61 21.31
C PHE A 72 -17.01 3.11 22.24
N ASP A 73 -17.27 1.80 22.23
CA ASP A 73 -18.30 1.16 23.04
C ASP A 73 -17.79 -0.21 23.53
N VAL A 74 -18.45 -0.76 24.55
CA VAL A 74 -18.18 -2.10 25.12
C VAL A 74 -18.37 -3.22 24.10
N ALA A 75 -19.15 -2.98 23.04
CA ALA A 75 -19.31 -3.91 21.93
C ALA A 75 -18.10 -3.95 20.96
N GLY A 76 -17.11 -3.07 21.14
CA GLY A 76 -15.92 -3.02 20.29
C GLY A 76 -16.05 -2.05 19.12
N TYR A 77 -15.36 -2.33 18.01
CA TYR A 77 -15.44 -1.51 16.81
C TYR A 77 -16.68 -1.86 15.98
N PRO A 78 -17.53 -0.88 15.61
CA PRO A 78 -18.78 -1.10 14.87
C PRO A 78 -18.64 -1.98 13.63
N ALA A 79 -17.52 -1.89 12.92
CA ALA A 79 -17.31 -2.64 11.70
C ALA A 79 -17.28 -4.18 11.88
N TYR A 80 -17.10 -4.67 13.11
CA TYR A 80 -17.13 -6.10 13.40
C TYR A 80 -18.51 -6.66 13.77
N TYR A 81 -19.49 -5.81 14.11
CA TYR A 81 -20.78 -6.30 14.64
C TYR A 81 -22.01 -5.53 14.18
N GLN A 82 -21.86 -4.28 13.73
CA GLN A 82 -22.99 -3.40 13.47
C GLN A 82 -23.55 -3.60 12.06
N ALA A 83 -24.67 -4.32 11.99
CA ALA A 83 -25.49 -4.42 10.80
C ALA A 83 -26.13 -3.06 10.42
N PRO A 84 -26.42 -2.81 9.13
CA PRO A 84 -26.14 -3.69 7.99
C PRO A 84 -24.72 -3.56 7.42
N ASP A 85 -23.96 -2.56 7.87
CA ASP A 85 -22.76 -2.11 7.17
C ASP A 85 -21.52 -2.96 7.44
N PHE A 86 -21.37 -3.51 8.66
CA PHE A 86 -20.23 -4.35 9.05
C PHE A 86 -18.89 -3.75 8.57
N ASN A 87 -18.04 -4.52 7.87
CA ASN A 87 -16.72 -4.08 7.41
C ASN A 87 -16.73 -2.78 6.60
N ARG A 88 -17.87 -2.43 5.98
CA ARG A 88 -18.01 -1.18 5.20
C ARG A 88 -17.85 0.05 6.07
N GLN A 89 -18.10 -0.06 7.38
CA GLN A 89 -17.86 1.03 8.31
C GLN A 89 -16.39 1.44 8.40
N TRP A 90 -15.45 0.58 8.00
CA TRP A 90 -14.04 0.95 7.92
C TRP A 90 -13.75 1.98 6.84
N PHE A 91 -14.59 2.09 5.81
CA PHE A 91 -14.41 3.00 4.69
C PHE A 91 -15.57 3.99 4.61
N ASN A 92 -15.36 5.21 5.09
CA ASN A 92 -16.35 6.26 5.05
C ASN A 92 -15.68 7.65 4.95
N ALA A 93 -16.49 8.71 4.86
CA ALA A 93 -15.99 10.07 4.66
C ALA A 93 -15.02 10.57 5.76
N SER A 94 -15.07 10.04 6.99
CA SER A 94 -14.16 10.42 8.06
C SER A 94 -12.84 9.62 8.06
N THR A 95 -12.83 8.40 7.50
CA THR A 95 -11.65 7.52 7.50
C THR A 95 -10.88 7.50 6.18
N ILE A 96 -11.51 7.90 5.08
CA ILE A 96 -10.97 7.80 3.72
C ILE A 96 -9.59 8.48 3.57
N VAL A 97 -9.41 9.66 4.19
CA VAL A 97 -8.16 10.40 4.12
C VAL A 97 -7.01 9.63 4.76
N ALA A 98 -7.26 9.01 5.93
CA ALA A 98 -6.22 8.27 6.64
C ALA A 98 -5.75 7.03 5.87
N ARG A 99 -6.71 6.29 5.30
CA ARG A 99 -6.45 5.09 4.50
C ARG A 99 -5.62 5.41 3.27
N TYR A 100 -6.03 6.43 2.51
CA TYR A 100 -5.39 6.80 1.26
C TYR A 100 -4.08 7.58 1.41
N LYS A 101 -3.76 8.06 2.61
CA LYS A 101 -2.49 8.72 2.89
C LYS A 101 -1.41 7.76 3.39
N LEU A 102 -1.74 6.49 3.62
CA LEU A 102 -0.77 5.45 3.95
C LEU A 102 0.41 5.38 2.97
N PRO A 103 0.23 5.18 1.64
CA PRO A 103 1.34 5.14 0.70
C PRO A 103 2.20 6.40 0.75
N ALA A 104 1.56 7.58 0.74
CA ALA A 104 2.26 8.85 0.81
C ALA A 104 3.13 8.98 2.07
N MET A 105 2.68 8.46 3.23
CA MET A 105 3.50 8.46 4.44
C MET A 105 4.71 7.55 4.31
N LEU A 106 4.52 6.33 3.80
CA LEU A 106 5.60 5.34 3.65
C LEU A 106 6.67 5.81 2.65
N LEU A 107 6.24 6.26 1.46
CA LEU A 107 7.15 6.70 0.38
C LEU A 107 7.91 7.98 0.75
N SER A 108 7.21 8.98 1.31
CA SER A 108 7.86 10.25 1.67
C SER A 108 8.63 10.22 2.99
N GLY A 109 8.42 9.19 3.81
CA GLY A 109 8.97 9.09 5.15
C GLY A 109 8.50 10.19 6.10
N LYS A 110 7.31 10.77 5.84
CA LYS A 110 6.75 11.90 6.61
C LYS A 110 5.31 11.63 7.03
N LEU A 111 4.92 12.22 8.16
CA LEU A 111 3.53 12.28 8.58
C LEU A 111 2.77 13.24 7.66
N THR A 112 1.93 12.71 6.76
CA THR A 112 1.21 13.51 5.75
C THR A 112 -0.21 13.90 6.18
N ILE A 113 -0.66 13.43 7.34
CA ILE A 113 -1.99 13.66 7.92
C ILE A 113 -1.94 13.94 9.42
N GLY A 114 -3.00 14.56 9.96
CA GLY A 114 -3.13 14.92 11.37
C GLY A 114 -2.38 16.19 11.77
N GLY A 115 -2.30 16.41 13.08
CA GLY A 115 -1.45 17.46 13.65
C GLY A 115 0.02 17.20 13.31
N SER A 116 0.78 18.27 13.04
CA SER A 116 2.22 18.18 12.70
C SER A 116 2.51 17.51 11.35
N ALA A 117 1.78 17.90 10.31
CA ALA A 117 2.08 17.50 8.93
C ALA A 117 3.55 17.80 8.55
N ASN A 118 4.12 16.96 7.69
CA ASN A 118 5.50 17.00 7.19
C ASN A 118 6.60 16.74 8.22
N GLN A 119 6.26 16.34 9.45
CA GLN A 119 7.26 15.83 10.40
C GLN A 119 7.75 14.43 9.96
N PRO A 120 8.99 14.03 10.31
CA PRO A 120 9.50 12.71 9.99
C PRO A 120 8.60 11.59 10.55
N LEU A 121 8.32 10.59 9.72
CA LEU A 121 7.65 9.35 10.12
C LEU A 121 8.59 8.50 11.00
N GLY A 122 9.91 8.62 10.82
CA GLY A 122 10.92 7.80 11.48
C GLY A 122 11.42 6.63 10.63
N VAL A 123 10.73 6.30 9.53
CA VAL A 123 11.16 5.36 8.50
C VAL A 123 10.73 5.91 7.13
N GLN A 124 11.39 5.49 6.07
CA GLN A 124 11.03 5.77 4.69
C GLN A 124 11.18 4.51 3.85
N LEU A 125 10.20 4.24 2.98
CA LEU A 125 10.31 3.19 1.97
C LEU A 125 11.17 3.71 0.81
N ASN A 126 12.38 3.18 0.66
CA ASN A 126 13.14 3.35 -0.58
C ASN A 126 12.66 2.31 -1.59
N ILE A 127 11.71 2.70 -2.43
CA ILE A 127 11.06 1.77 -3.35
C ILE A 127 12.02 1.24 -4.43
N ALA A 128 12.97 2.04 -4.91
CA ALA A 128 13.94 1.59 -5.92
C ALA A 128 14.87 0.50 -5.35
N ASP A 129 15.41 0.73 -4.16
CA ASP A 129 16.24 -0.27 -3.46
C ASP A 129 15.43 -1.52 -3.09
N TRP A 130 14.16 -1.37 -2.71
CA TRP A 130 13.28 -2.49 -2.39
C TRP A 130 12.97 -3.33 -3.64
N ILE A 131 12.64 -2.72 -4.78
CA ILE A 131 12.42 -3.46 -6.04
C ILE A 131 13.68 -4.24 -6.43
N LYS A 132 14.86 -3.64 -6.26
CA LYS A 132 16.15 -4.26 -6.58
C LYS A 132 16.49 -5.47 -5.70
N SER A 133 16.02 -5.51 -4.45
CA SER A 133 16.48 -6.48 -3.44
C SER A 133 15.40 -7.45 -2.93
N SER A 134 14.12 -7.13 -3.06
CA SER A 134 13.00 -7.90 -2.48
C SER A 134 12.81 -9.28 -3.09
N GLY A 135 13.18 -9.47 -4.37
CA GLY A 135 12.89 -10.69 -5.12
C GLY A 135 11.41 -10.86 -5.50
N VAL A 136 10.57 -9.82 -5.29
CA VAL A 136 9.16 -9.81 -5.68
C VAL A 136 9.00 -9.64 -7.18
N VAL A 137 9.82 -8.78 -7.79
CA VAL A 137 9.82 -8.54 -9.24
C VAL A 137 10.88 -9.43 -9.88
N SER A 138 10.44 -10.23 -10.85
CA SER A 138 11.29 -11.20 -11.56
C SER A 138 12.26 -10.54 -12.54
N ASP A 139 11.82 -9.48 -13.23
CA ASP A 139 12.66 -8.63 -14.08
C ASP A 139 12.20 -7.17 -14.02
N ALA A 140 12.99 -6.33 -13.35
CA ALA A 140 12.70 -4.91 -13.23
C ALA A 140 13.14 -4.08 -14.45
N THR A 141 13.91 -4.65 -15.39
CA THR A 141 14.31 -3.97 -16.64
C THR A 141 13.16 -3.92 -17.65
N ASP A 142 12.26 -4.91 -17.58
CA ASP A 142 11.03 -4.97 -18.36
C ASP A 142 9.88 -4.28 -17.60
N PRO A 143 9.39 -3.11 -18.06
CA PRO A 143 8.35 -2.38 -17.35
C PRO A 143 7.00 -3.12 -17.33
N TYR A 144 6.74 -4.03 -18.28
CA TYR A 144 5.51 -4.82 -18.29
C TYR A 144 5.54 -5.85 -17.17
N VAL A 145 6.63 -6.61 -17.07
CA VAL A 145 6.84 -7.64 -16.03
C VAL A 145 6.84 -7.01 -14.65
N LEU A 146 7.51 -5.87 -14.47
CA LEU A 146 7.51 -5.13 -13.21
C LEU A 146 6.09 -4.80 -12.73
N VAL A 147 5.24 -4.27 -13.62
CA VAL A 147 3.87 -3.91 -13.25
C VAL A 147 3.02 -5.16 -13.02
N GLN A 148 3.19 -6.20 -13.84
CA GLN A 148 2.49 -7.48 -13.67
C GLN A 148 2.77 -8.11 -12.30
N ASP A 149 4.03 -8.28 -11.94
CA ASP A 149 4.43 -8.91 -10.68
C ASP A 149 3.90 -8.09 -9.49
N LEU A 150 4.06 -6.76 -9.51
CA LEU A 150 3.55 -5.90 -8.44
C LEU A 150 2.04 -6.02 -8.26
N LEU A 151 1.27 -5.98 -9.35
CA LEU A 151 -0.19 -6.09 -9.27
C LEU A 151 -0.61 -7.48 -8.78
N GLN A 152 0.08 -8.54 -9.19
CA GLN A 152 -0.20 -9.90 -8.72
C GLN A 152 -0.02 -10.06 -7.21
N TYR A 153 0.97 -9.40 -6.61
CA TYR A 153 1.20 -9.48 -5.16
C TYR A 153 0.38 -8.47 -4.34
N MET A 154 0.05 -7.32 -4.93
CA MET A 154 -0.59 -6.23 -4.19
C MET A 154 -2.12 -6.23 -4.30
N LEU A 155 -2.68 -6.71 -5.41
CA LEU A 155 -4.12 -6.77 -5.63
C LEU A 155 -4.69 -8.14 -5.25
N PRO A 156 -5.95 -8.20 -4.81
CA PRO A 156 -6.58 -9.46 -4.42
C PRO A 156 -6.82 -10.39 -5.61
N GLU A 157 -6.99 -9.82 -6.81
CA GLU A 157 -7.16 -10.53 -8.06
C GLU A 157 -6.36 -9.87 -9.19
N SER A 158 -6.15 -10.62 -10.26
CA SER A 158 -5.49 -10.08 -11.46
C SER A 158 -6.43 -9.09 -12.16
N PRO A 159 -6.00 -7.84 -12.41
CA PRO A 159 -6.84 -6.87 -13.08
C PRO A 159 -7.08 -7.26 -14.54
N ASP A 160 -8.22 -6.83 -15.09
CA ASP A 160 -8.48 -6.94 -16.53
C ASP A 160 -7.47 -6.11 -17.36
N SER A 161 -7.51 -6.29 -18.68
CA SER A 161 -6.57 -5.64 -19.59
C SER A 161 -6.63 -4.11 -19.54
N ASP A 162 -7.80 -3.51 -19.37
CA ASP A 162 -7.96 -2.06 -19.35
C ASP A 162 -7.42 -1.50 -18.04
N ARG A 163 -7.69 -2.17 -16.93
CA ARG A 163 -7.18 -1.79 -15.61
C ARG A 163 -5.68 -2.01 -15.48
N PHE A 164 -5.15 -3.09 -16.04
CA PHE A 164 -3.70 -3.30 -16.18
C PHE A 164 -3.06 -2.17 -17.01
N ASN A 165 -3.61 -1.86 -18.18
CA ASN A 165 -3.10 -0.81 -19.06
C ASN A 165 -3.15 0.57 -18.40
N TYR A 166 -4.14 0.85 -17.55
CA TYR A 166 -4.15 2.05 -16.73
C TYR A 166 -2.93 2.14 -15.81
N PHE A 167 -2.62 1.08 -15.05
CA PHE A 167 -1.44 1.09 -14.18
C PHE A 167 -0.13 1.11 -14.97
N TYR A 168 -0.04 0.35 -16.05
CA TYR A 168 1.17 0.22 -16.86
C TYR A 168 1.45 1.48 -17.70
N ILE A 169 0.52 1.85 -18.59
CA ILE A 169 0.74 2.92 -19.57
C ILE A 169 0.51 4.29 -18.96
N THR A 170 -0.63 4.48 -18.29
CA THR A 170 -1.03 5.81 -17.81
C THR A 170 -0.34 6.20 -16.51
N VAL A 171 -0.27 5.30 -15.53
CA VAL A 171 0.31 5.61 -14.22
C VAL A 171 1.82 5.42 -14.23
N PHE A 172 2.32 4.23 -14.56
CA PHE A 172 3.73 3.92 -14.41
C PHE A 172 4.58 4.62 -15.46
N LEU A 173 4.28 4.40 -16.74
CA LEU A 173 5.03 4.99 -17.85
C LEU A 173 4.69 6.47 -18.10
N ASP A 174 3.58 6.99 -17.56
CA ASP A 174 3.10 8.35 -17.86
C ASP A 174 2.96 8.62 -19.37
N ASN A 175 2.54 7.59 -20.10
CA ASN A 175 2.41 7.55 -21.57
C ASN A 175 3.75 7.68 -22.32
N LEU A 176 4.89 7.54 -21.65
CA LEU A 176 6.19 7.46 -22.28
C LEU A 176 6.45 6.06 -22.87
N PRO A 177 7.35 5.95 -23.87
CA PRO A 177 7.78 4.67 -24.39
C PRO A 177 8.38 3.74 -23.32
N PRO A 178 8.09 2.43 -23.33
CA PRO A 178 8.71 1.46 -22.41
C PRO A 178 10.24 1.47 -22.38
N ALA A 179 10.88 1.80 -23.51
CA ALA A 179 12.33 1.89 -23.62
C ALA A 179 12.95 2.97 -22.71
N ASP A 180 12.21 4.03 -22.38
CA ASP A 180 12.69 5.08 -21.48
C ASP A 180 12.86 4.53 -20.06
N TRP A 181 11.90 3.71 -19.60
CA TRP A 181 12.05 3.00 -18.32
C TRP A 181 13.26 2.07 -18.31
N THR A 182 13.40 1.23 -19.35
CA THR A 182 14.52 0.28 -19.42
C THR A 182 15.87 1.01 -19.39
N TYR A 183 15.96 2.17 -20.05
CA TYR A 183 17.15 3.02 -20.00
C TYR A 183 17.42 3.56 -18.60
N GLU A 184 16.42 4.17 -17.95
CA GLU A 184 16.58 4.75 -16.61
C GLU A 184 16.89 3.68 -15.55
N TRP A 185 16.28 2.50 -15.66
CA TRP A 185 16.58 1.38 -14.78
C TRP A 185 18.02 0.89 -14.94
N GLN A 186 18.50 0.75 -16.18
CA GLN A 186 19.91 0.40 -16.42
C GLN A 186 20.86 1.48 -15.91
N ASN A 187 20.54 2.76 -16.10
CA ASN A 187 21.32 3.88 -15.58
C ASN A 187 21.41 3.84 -14.03
N TYR A 188 20.31 3.54 -13.34
CA TYR A 188 20.31 3.35 -11.89
C TYR A 188 21.21 2.17 -11.49
N LEU A 189 21.19 1.05 -12.21
CA LEU A 189 22.07 -0.08 -11.92
C LEU A 189 23.56 0.26 -12.09
N ASP A 190 23.90 1.03 -13.13
CA ASP A 190 25.28 1.37 -13.47
C ASP A 190 25.87 2.49 -12.60
N THR A 191 25.05 3.48 -12.23
CA THR A 191 25.50 4.70 -11.54
C THR A 191 25.11 4.77 -10.08
N GLY A 192 24.06 4.04 -9.67
CA GLY A 192 23.42 4.16 -8.37
C GLY A 192 22.51 5.38 -8.23
N ASP A 193 22.32 6.20 -9.27
CA ASP A 193 21.37 7.31 -9.24
C ASP A 193 19.94 6.81 -9.42
N ALA A 194 19.17 6.83 -8.33
CA ALA A 194 17.81 6.32 -8.29
C ALA A 194 16.74 7.39 -8.61
N THR A 195 17.12 8.61 -8.98
CA THR A 195 16.19 9.77 -9.02
C THR A 195 14.98 9.52 -9.92
N GLU A 196 15.20 9.21 -11.20
CA GLU A 196 14.12 9.03 -12.17
C GLU A 196 13.30 7.76 -11.92
N VAL A 197 13.97 6.65 -11.57
CA VAL A 197 13.28 5.39 -11.27
C VAL A 197 12.41 5.50 -10.03
N THR A 198 12.87 6.23 -9.00
CA THR A 198 12.10 6.45 -7.77
C THR A 198 10.83 7.23 -8.07
N LEU A 199 10.88 8.27 -8.93
CA LEU A 199 9.69 9.04 -9.29
C LEU A 199 8.61 8.18 -9.96
N ALA A 200 9.00 7.33 -10.91
CA ALA A 200 8.05 6.44 -11.60
C ALA A 200 7.47 5.37 -10.65
N LEU A 201 8.32 4.76 -9.81
CA LEU A 201 7.91 3.74 -8.86
C LEU A 201 7.01 4.30 -7.75
N GLU A 202 7.34 5.47 -7.18
CA GLU A 202 6.50 6.12 -6.17
C GLU A 202 5.11 6.44 -6.73
N ARG A 203 5.03 6.90 -7.99
CA ARG A 203 3.75 7.16 -8.68
C ARG A 203 2.92 5.89 -8.81
N LEU A 204 3.54 4.78 -9.21
CA LEU A 204 2.88 3.49 -9.34
C LEU A 204 2.38 2.96 -7.99
N ILE A 205 3.27 2.83 -7.00
CA ILE A 205 2.92 2.29 -5.68
C ILE A 205 1.85 3.13 -5.00
N ASN A 206 1.95 4.46 -5.09
CA ASN A 206 0.93 5.33 -4.56
C ASN A 206 -0.43 5.09 -5.23
N SER A 207 -0.47 4.93 -6.55
CA SER A 207 -1.73 4.66 -7.27
C SER A 207 -2.32 3.29 -6.95
N ILE A 208 -1.50 2.23 -6.90
CA ILE A 208 -1.95 0.87 -6.52
C ILE A 208 -2.54 0.90 -5.12
N MET A 209 -1.83 1.46 -4.13
CA MET A 209 -2.32 1.48 -2.75
C MET A 209 -3.54 2.41 -2.54
N TYR A 210 -3.72 3.41 -3.39
CA TYR A 210 -4.89 4.29 -3.42
C TYR A 210 -6.10 3.64 -4.11
N SER A 211 -5.89 2.57 -4.89
CA SER A 211 -6.95 1.87 -5.62
C SER A 211 -7.98 1.25 -4.66
N ALA A 212 -9.21 1.05 -5.15
CA ALA A 212 -10.26 0.41 -4.35
C ALA A 212 -9.90 -1.06 -4.10
N GLU A 213 -9.31 -1.71 -5.09
CA GLU A 213 -8.87 -3.09 -5.11
C GLU A 213 -7.87 -3.37 -3.97
N TYR A 214 -6.89 -2.49 -3.76
CA TYR A 214 -5.93 -2.64 -2.66
C TYR A 214 -6.57 -2.49 -1.27
N GLN A 215 -7.74 -1.87 -1.14
CA GLN A 215 -8.46 -1.74 0.14
C GLN A 215 -9.19 -3.02 0.54
N LEU A 216 -9.25 -4.01 -0.33
CA LEU A 216 -10.02 -5.25 -0.19
C LEU A 216 -9.09 -6.45 0.04
N PHE A 217 -9.61 -7.51 0.66
CA PHE A 217 -8.88 -8.77 0.84
C PHE A 217 -8.80 -9.62 -0.42
#